data_AF-A0A950IYY1-F1
#
_entry.id   AF-A0A950IYY1-F1
#
_cell.length_a   1.000
_cell.length_b   1.000
_cell.length_c   1.000
_cell.angle_alpha   90.00
_cell.angle_beta   90.00
_cell.angle_gamma   90.00
#
_symmetry.space_group_name_H-M   'P 1'
#
loop_
_entity.id
_entity.type
_entity.pdbx_description
1 polymer ?
#
loop_
_entity_poly.entity_id
_entity_poly.type
_entity_poly.pdbx_seq_one_letter_code
_entity_poly.pdbx_strand_id
1 'polypeptide(L)'
;MHSPSHEGLPHAIPLQATHLDPLLDCLFALARSYGINATRESLVAGIPLSNNRLTPSMFSRSARRIGLTSRVVRQPLEKLRDALLPAVLLLNGDEACILRSIDRESGMAQVSFAELTEAETSIPLDELATKYVGLAIFVRPRFSFERRAPELGHIRSRHWFWQTVYGGLPLYRDSMIAALLINLFALVIPLVSMNVYDRVVPNMATETLWVLAIGGMLALIFDFLLKMTRSYLIDLASKRVDVTLSSLIMERVLGIRMEARPASVGAFSSNLRAFETVRDFIASASITALIDLPFVLIFLLAILWISPLLTLPVLVGGLLMIVFALLIQEKMKELTEATLRAAAQRNAQLVENLAGLETIKILAAEGQQQGRWEQGTLFLAQVGARLKLLATSANTFAGFITQLVSIVMLVVGVYQIMDGNTSQGGVIAAVMLSGRAMAPLGQLVGLLTQYHNAKTSLSSLDGFMKMPVERPQDANFFHRTSFQGEIEFRNVSFSYPDNPQLALR
;
A
#
# COMPACT_ATOMS: atom_id res chain seq x y z
N MET A 1 3.66 71.02 27.68
CA MET A 1 3.21 70.25 26.49
C MET A 1 3.16 68.79 26.87
N HIS A 2 1.95 68.30 27.14
CA HIS A 2 1.68 66.89 27.41
C HIS A 2 1.72 66.11 26.09
N SER A 3 2.60 65.13 25.96
CA SER A 3 2.42 64.01 25.03
C SER A 3 1.86 62.83 25.80
N PRO A 4 0.75 62.21 25.37
CA PRO A 4 0.22 61.05 26.05
C PRO A 4 1.10 59.83 25.75
N SER A 5 1.38 59.10 26.82
CA SER A 5 1.87 57.74 26.85
C SER A 5 1.04 56.83 25.95
N HIS A 6 1.70 56.09 25.06
CA HIS A 6 1.13 54.89 24.45
C HIS A 6 0.89 53.87 25.56
N GLU A 7 -0.35 53.83 26.08
CA GLU A 7 -0.85 52.66 26.80
C GLU A 7 -0.79 51.46 25.87
N GLY A 8 0.06 50.49 26.21
CA GLY A 8 0.12 49.21 25.53
C GLY A 8 -1.23 48.52 25.59
N LEU A 9 -1.66 47.98 24.44
CA LEU A 9 -2.88 47.17 24.31
C LEU A 9 -2.93 46.13 25.46
N PRO A 10 -3.95 46.21 26.35
CA PRO A 10 -4.11 45.24 27.41
C PRO A 10 -4.52 43.91 26.77
N HIS A 11 -3.70 42.89 26.98
CA HIS A 11 -3.75 41.56 26.34
C HIS A 11 -3.25 41.56 24.89
N ALA A 12 -1.97 41.21 24.72
CA ALA A 12 -1.48 40.75 23.42
C ALA A 12 -2.37 39.58 22.96
N ILE A 13 -3.18 39.82 21.93
CA ILE A 13 -3.95 38.76 21.27
C ILE A 13 -2.91 37.72 20.84
N PRO A 14 -2.99 36.46 21.29
CA PRO A 14 -2.00 35.47 20.92
C PRO A 14 -1.95 35.41 19.39
N LEU A 15 -0.76 35.48 18.79
CA LEU A 15 -0.55 35.48 17.33
C LEU A 15 -1.24 34.30 16.61
N GLN A 16 -1.56 33.23 17.34
CA GLN A 16 -2.34 32.09 16.87
C GLN A 16 -3.85 32.38 16.71
N ALA A 17 -4.43 33.29 17.50
CA ALA A 17 -5.82 33.71 17.38
C ALA A 17 -6.08 34.61 16.16
N THR A 18 -5.01 35.11 15.50
CA THR A 18 -5.08 35.97 14.31
C THR A 18 -4.83 35.24 12.99
N HIS A 19 -4.48 33.94 13.01
CA HIS A 19 -4.19 33.18 11.80
C HIS A 19 -5.44 32.50 11.25
N LEU A 20 -6.08 33.13 10.26
CA LEU A 20 -7.23 32.57 9.54
C LEU A 20 -6.81 31.34 8.72
N ASP A 21 -7.41 30.19 9.04
CA ASP A 21 -7.37 28.98 8.22
C ASP A 21 -8.82 28.60 7.88
N PRO A 22 -9.32 29.05 6.71
CA PRO A 22 -10.74 28.94 6.38
C PRO A 22 -11.29 27.51 6.44
N LEU A 23 -10.49 26.53 6.02
CA LEU A 23 -10.87 25.13 6.03
C LEU A 23 -10.89 24.54 7.43
N LEU A 24 -9.91 24.90 8.26
CA LEU A 24 -9.87 24.49 9.66
C LEU A 24 -11.05 25.06 10.45
N ASP A 25 -11.36 26.34 10.27
CA ASP A 25 -12.47 27.01 10.94
C ASP A 25 -13.82 26.40 10.51
N CYS A 26 -13.98 26.12 9.21
CA CYS A 26 -15.15 25.39 8.71
C CYS A 26 -15.28 23.99 9.35
N LEU A 27 -14.18 23.24 9.45
CA LEU A 27 -14.19 21.91 10.08
C LEU A 27 -14.51 21.98 11.58
N PHE A 28 -13.94 22.96 12.28
CA PHE A 28 -14.19 23.20 13.70
C PHE A 28 -15.66 23.54 13.98
N ALA A 29 -16.25 24.43 13.18
CA ALA A 29 -17.66 24.79 13.29
C ALA A 29 -18.58 23.61 12.97
N LEU A 30 -18.24 22.80 11.96
CA LEU A 30 -19.00 21.57 11.66
C LEU A 30 -18.91 20.56 12.81
N ALA A 31 -17.72 20.35 13.39
CA ALA A 31 -17.53 19.46 14.54
C ALA A 31 -18.43 19.87 15.72
N ARG A 32 -18.46 21.17 16.06
CA ARG A 32 -19.37 21.71 17.09
C ARG A 32 -20.84 21.48 16.74
N SER A 33 -21.25 21.71 15.49
CA SER A 33 -22.65 21.51 15.07
C SER A 33 -23.10 20.05 15.16
N TYR A 34 -22.16 19.09 15.09
CA TYR A 34 -22.41 17.67 15.32
C TYR A 34 -22.24 17.23 16.78
N GLY A 35 -22.03 18.16 17.72
CA GLY A 35 -21.85 17.87 19.14
C GLY A 35 -20.49 17.25 19.51
N ILE A 36 -19.49 17.39 18.63
CA ILE A 36 -18.14 16.83 18.83
C ILE A 36 -17.25 17.89 19.46
N ASN A 37 -16.73 17.61 20.65
CA ASN A 37 -15.80 18.48 21.36
C ASN A 37 -14.38 18.34 20.79
N ALA A 38 -13.98 19.27 19.92
CA ALA A 38 -12.63 19.37 19.37
C ALA A 38 -12.07 20.78 19.54
N THR A 39 -10.74 20.92 19.56
CA THR A 39 -10.03 22.21 19.47
C THR A 39 -9.35 22.36 18.11
N ARG A 40 -9.05 23.60 17.70
CA ARG A 40 -8.29 23.86 16.46
C ARG A 40 -6.95 23.14 16.46
N GLU A 41 -6.24 23.16 17.58
CA GLU A 41 -4.97 22.48 17.76
C GLU A 41 -5.14 20.97 17.66
N SER A 42 -6.21 20.41 18.24
CA SER A 42 -6.49 18.97 18.15
C SER A 42 -6.79 18.51 16.73
N LEU A 43 -7.43 19.37 15.93
CA LEU A 43 -7.77 19.10 14.53
C LEU A 43 -6.52 19.09 13.63
N VAL A 44 -5.51 19.88 13.97
CA VAL A 44 -4.32 20.08 13.13
C VAL A 44 -3.08 19.31 13.63
N ALA A 45 -3.03 18.96 14.91
CA ALA A 45 -1.83 18.39 15.48
C ALA A 45 -1.43 17.06 14.85
N GLY A 46 -0.20 16.95 14.34
CA GLY A 46 0.28 15.76 13.63
C GLY A 46 -0.29 15.62 12.21
N ILE A 47 -0.80 16.71 11.63
CA ILE A 47 -1.17 16.81 10.22
C ILE A 47 -0.14 17.69 9.51
N PRO A 48 0.42 17.27 8.36
CA PRO A 48 1.26 18.13 7.55
C PRO A 48 0.42 19.29 6.97
N LEU A 49 0.70 20.50 7.44
CA LEU A 49 0.11 21.73 6.93
C LEU A 49 0.94 22.29 5.77
N SER A 50 0.29 22.98 4.83
CA SER A 50 0.96 23.76 3.78
C SER A 50 0.81 25.23 4.11
N ASN A 51 1.90 25.98 4.22
CA ASN A 51 1.87 27.39 4.66
C ASN A 51 1.09 27.61 5.97
N ASN A 52 1.20 26.65 6.90
CA ASN A 52 0.46 26.65 8.16
C ASN A 52 -1.08 26.64 8.02
N ARG A 53 -1.60 26.17 6.86
CA ARG A 53 -3.02 26.01 6.57
C ARG A 53 -3.38 24.56 6.21
N LEU A 54 -4.61 24.17 6.53
CA LEU A 54 -5.19 22.87 6.21
C LEU A 54 -5.51 22.81 4.72
N THR A 55 -5.01 21.79 4.02
CA THR A 55 -5.29 21.60 2.60
C THR A 55 -6.53 20.72 2.40
N PRO A 56 -7.26 20.83 1.26
CA PRO A 56 -8.42 19.99 0.98
C PRO A 56 -8.12 18.48 1.03
N SER A 57 -6.91 18.06 0.63
CA SER A 57 -6.47 16.66 0.72
C SER A 57 -6.35 16.17 2.17
N MET A 58 -5.88 17.05 3.06
CA MET A 58 -5.67 16.75 4.48
C MET A 58 -6.93 16.97 5.33
N PHE A 59 -7.93 17.71 4.83
CA PHE A 59 -9.22 17.90 5.48
C PHE A 59 -9.88 16.57 5.88
N SER A 60 -9.83 15.59 4.97
CA SER A 60 -10.39 14.25 5.23
C SER A 60 -9.68 13.49 6.34
N ARG A 61 -8.36 13.67 6.47
CA ARG A 61 -7.56 13.08 7.54
C ARG A 61 -7.88 13.72 8.89
N SER A 62 -8.02 15.05 8.92
CA SER A 62 -8.38 15.81 10.12
C SER A 62 -9.78 15.43 10.61
N ALA A 63 -10.79 15.48 9.73
CA ALA A 63 -12.17 15.11 10.04
C ALA A 63 -12.27 13.69 10.61
N ARG A 64 -11.55 12.72 10.03
CA ARG A 64 -11.58 11.33 10.48
C ARG A 64 -11.08 11.13 11.91
N ARG A 65 -10.16 11.97 12.39
CA ARG A 65 -9.61 11.85 13.76
C ARG A 65 -10.60 12.22 14.85
N ILE A 66 -11.57 13.05 14.52
CA ILE A 66 -12.65 13.43 15.45
C ILE A 66 -13.94 12.66 15.20
N GLY A 67 -13.89 11.55 14.46
CA GLY A 67 -15.05 10.73 14.17
C GLY A 67 -15.97 11.29 13.08
N LEU A 68 -15.52 12.23 12.26
CA LEU A 68 -16.25 12.69 11.08
C LEU A 68 -15.77 11.94 9.83
N THR A 69 -16.69 11.53 8.97
CA THR A 69 -16.37 11.09 7.60
C THR A 69 -16.51 12.27 6.66
N SER A 70 -15.57 12.42 5.73
CA SER A 70 -15.69 13.44 4.70
C SER A 70 -15.27 12.96 3.32
N ARG A 71 -15.82 13.61 2.30
CA ARG A 71 -15.54 13.30 0.90
C ARG A 71 -15.49 14.58 0.09
N VAL A 72 -14.36 14.81 -0.58
CA VAL A 72 -14.18 15.89 -1.56
C VAL A 72 -14.79 15.45 -2.88
N VAL A 73 -15.64 16.27 -3.47
CA VAL A 73 -16.36 16.00 -4.71
C VAL A 73 -16.30 17.23 -5.61
N ARG A 74 -16.02 17.01 -6.91
CA ARG A 74 -16.09 18.06 -7.93
C ARG A 74 -17.47 18.06 -8.58
N GLN A 75 -18.33 18.99 -8.17
CA GLN A 75 -19.72 19.11 -8.64
C GLN A 75 -20.17 20.58 -8.65
N PRO A 76 -20.96 20.99 -9.65
CA PRO A 76 -21.61 22.30 -9.65
C PRO A 76 -22.67 22.39 -8.55
N LEU A 77 -22.98 23.61 -8.09
CA LEU A 77 -23.96 23.88 -7.01
C LEU A 77 -25.33 23.22 -7.26
N GLU A 78 -25.80 23.23 -8.49
CA GLU A 78 -27.10 22.66 -8.89
C GLU A 78 -27.24 21.15 -8.60
N LYS A 79 -26.11 20.42 -8.67
CA LYS A 79 -26.06 18.96 -8.48
C LYS A 79 -25.84 18.56 -7.01
N LEU A 80 -25.65 19.52 -6.11
CA LEU A 80 -25.58 19.24 -4.68
C LEU A 80 -26.97 18.81 -4.19
N ARG A 81 -27.02 17.72 -3.43
CA ARG A 81 -28.26 17.22 -2.85
C ARG A 81 -28.46 17.84 -1.48
N ASP A 82 -29.66 18.37 -1.23
CA ASP A 82 -30.00 19.02 0.04
C ASP A 82 -29.85 18.07 1.23
N ALA A 83 -30.13 16.77 1.01
CA ALA A 83 -29.93 15.70 1.99
C ALA A 83 -28.47 15.49 2.45
N LEU A 84 -27.48 16.07 1.77
CA LEU A 84 -26.06 15.95 2.12
C LEU A 84 -25.50 17.21 2.79
N LEU A 85 -26.32 18.25 2.96
CA LEU A 85 -25.94 19.46 3.70
C LEU A 85 -26.00 19.22 5.22
N PRO A 86 -25.16 19.89 6.03
CA PRO A 86 -24.21 20.95 5.65
C PRO A 86 -22.94 20.44 4.95
N ALA A 87 -22.39 21.22 4.01
CA ALA A 87 -21.18 20.90 3.25
C ALA A 87 -20.21 22.09 3.21
N VAL A 88 -18.90 21.86 3.15
CA VAL A 88 -17.89 22.92 2.99
C VAL A 88 -17.67 23.18 1.50
N LEU A 89 -17.77 24.41 1.06
CA LEU A 89 -17.47 24.84 -0.30
C LEU A 89 -16.11 25.53 -0.36
N LEU A 90 -15.33 25.25 -1.40
CA LEU A 90 -14.08 25.95 -1.70
C LEU A 90 -14.39 27.15 -2.61
N LEU A 91 -13.97 28.33 -2.17
CA LEU A 91 -14.15 29.60 -2.88
C LEU A 91 -12.84 30.05 -3.53
N ASN A 92 -12.94 30.98 -4.48
CA ASN A 92 -11.77 31.59 -5.11
C ASN A 92 -10.92 32.33 -4.07
N GLY A 93 -9.59 32.28 -4.21
CA GLY A 93 -8.67 32.99 -3.29
C GLY A 93 -8.27 32.21 -2.03
N ASP A 94 -8.34 30.87 -2.05
CA ASP A 94 -8.05 29.99 -0.92
C ASP A 94 -8.99 30.19 0.30
N GLU A 95 -10.22 30.63 0.04
CA GLU A 95 -11.29 30.80 1.02
C GLU A 95 -12.22 29.57 1.07
N ALA A 96 -12.96 29.43 2.17
CA ALA A 96 -13.95 28.36 2.33
C ALA A 96 -15.18 28.86 3.12
N CYS A 97 -16.34 28.30 2.80
CA CYS A 97 -17.57 28.55 3.56
C CYS A 97 -18.37 27.26 3.79
N ILE A 98 -19.25 27.26 4.79
CA ILE A 98 -20.17 26.15 5.05
C ILE A 98 -21.50 26.49 4.41
N LEU A 99 -21.95 25.66 3.46
CA LEU A 99 -23.30 25.70 2.92
C LEU A 99 -24.24 24.92 3.83
N ARG A 100 -25.20 25.60 4.45
CA ARG A 100 -26.18 25.02 5.39
C ARG A 100 -27.43 24.52 4.68
N SER A 101 -27.99 25.36 3.82
CA SER A 101 -29.19 25.07 3.05
C SER A 101 -29.16 25.83 1.72
N ILE A 102 -29.87 25.30 0.73
CA ILE A 102 -30.13 25.97 -0.54
C ILE A 102 -31.65 26.07 -0.67
N ASP A 103 -32.18 27.27 -0.77
CA ASP A 103 -33.57 27.50 -1.12
C ASP A 103 -33.66 27.77 -2.63
N ARG A 104 -34.10 26.74 -3.37
CA ARG A 104 -34.21 26.79 -4.84
C ARG A 104 -35.41 27.62 -5.30
N GLU A 105 -36.41 27.86 -4.44
CA GLU A 105 -37.59 28.65 -4.80
C GLU A 105 -37.29 30.14 -4.73
N SER A 106 -36.56 30.58 -3.71
CA SER A 106 -36.14 31.98 -3.56
C SER A 106 -34.80 32.31 -4.26
N GLY A 107 -34.05 31.31 -4.72
CA GLY A 107 -32.75 31.50 -5.35
C GLY A 107 -31.65 31.92 -4.37
N MET A 108 -31.84 31.65 -3.08
CA MET A 108 -30.92 32.08 -2.00
C MET A 108 -30.24 30.87 -1.36
N ALA A 109 -28.95 31.01 -1.04
CA ALA A 109 -28.18 30.03 -0.27
C ALA A 109 -27.84 30.58 1.11
N GLN A 110 -27.99 29.75 2.14
CA GLN A 110 -27.54 30.07 3.50
C GLN A 110 -26.12 29.56 3.68
N VAL A 111 -25.17 30.49 3.82
CA VAL A 111 -23.75 30.20 4.00
C VAL A 111 -23.22 30.80 5.29
N SER A 112 -22.32 30.07 5.95
CA SER A 112 -21.50 30.57 7.05
C SER A 112 -20.06 30.70 6.57
N PHE A 113 -19.51 31.91 6.58
CA PHE A 113 -18.12 32.14 6.20
C PHE A 113 -17.15 31.73 7.31
N ALA A 114 -15.89 31.49 6.96
CA ALA A 114 -14.88 31.06 7.92
C ALA A 114 -14.59 32.12 9.00
N GLU A 115 -14.65 33.39 8.63
CA GLU A 115 -14.45 34.55 9.52
C GLU A 115 -15.53 34.63 10.60
N LEU A 116 -16.74 34.16 10.29
CA LEU A 116 -17.91 34.23 11.17
C LEU A 116 -18.76 32.97 11.03
N THR A 117 -18.21 31.85 11.49
CA THR A 117 -18.82 30.52 11.34
C THR A 117 -20.13 30.33 12.11
N GLU A 118 -20.42 31.17 13.10
CA GLU A 118 -21.67 31.17 13.86
C GLU A 118 -22.78 32.04 13.25
N ALA A 119 -22.45 32.94 12.32
CA ALA A 119 -23.45 33.73 11.62
C ALA A 119 -23.85 33.06 10.30
N GLU A 120 -25.16 33.02 10.05
CA GLU A 120 -25.72 32.61 8.78
C GLU A 120 -25.98 33.86 7.93
N THR A 121 -25.40 33.88 6.74
CA THR A 121 -25.62 34.93 5.74
C THR A 121 -26.36 34.34 4.56
N SER A 122 -27.41 35.03 4.12
CA SER A 122 -28.16 34.67 2.92
C SER A 122 -27.56 35.39 1.72
N ILE A 123 -27.14 34.63 0.71
CA ILE A 123 -26.51 35.16 -0.51
C ILE A 123 -27.25 34.61 -1.73
N PRO A 124 -27.43 35.40 -2.79
CA PRO A 124 -27.96 34.91 -4.06
C PRO A 124 -27.13 33.75 -4.62
N LEU A 125 -27.79 32.71 -5.12
CA LEU A 125 -27.12 31.51 -5.62
C LEU A 125 -26.14 31.82 -6.76
N ASP A 126 -26.45 32.81 -7.59
CA ASP A 126 -25.61 33.25 -8.71
C ASP A 126 -24.29 33.90 -8.23
N GLU A 127 -24.35 34.66 -7.15
CA GLU A 127 -23.17 35.28 -6.54
C GLU A 127 -22.26 34.19 -5.95
N LEU A 128 -22.86 33.21 -5.26
CA LEU A 128 -22.13 32.07 -4.71
C LEU A 128 -21.51 31.20 -5.83
N ALA A 129 -22.23 30.99 -6.93
CA ALA A 129 -21.74 30.23 -8.08
C ALA A 129 -20.51 30.88 -8.74
N THR A 130 -20.44 32.21 -8.74
CA THR A 130 -19.29 32.97 -9.27
C THR A 130 -18.04 32.81 -8.40
N LYS A 131 -18.22 32.74 -7.07
CA LYS A 131 -17.13 32.57 -6.10
C LYS A 131 -16.70 31.11 -5.95
N TYR A 132 -17.55 30.14 -6.30
CA TYR A 132 -17.32 28.72 -6.08
C TYR A 132 -16.37 28.09 -7.11
N VAL A 133 -15.33 27.41 -6.62
CA VAL A 133 -14.30 26.76 -7.46
C VAL A 133 -14.81 25.48 -8.14
N GLY A 134 -15.96 24.96 -7.71
CA GLY A 134 -16.49 23.68 -8.21
C GLY A 134 -16.15 22.47 -7.33
N LEU A 135 -15.56 22.68 -6.14
CA LEU A 135 -15.17 21.63 -5.20
C LEU A 135 -15.91 21.76 -3.86
N ALA A 136 -16.70 20.75 -3.51
CA ALA A 136 -17.42 20.65 -2.25
C ALA A 136 -16.88 19.51 -1.39
N ILE A 137 -16.90 19.68 -0.07
CA ILE A 137 -16.52 18.67 0.92
C ILE A 137 -17.74 18.34 1.78
N PHE A 138 -18.29 17.16 1.58
CA PHE A 138 -19.37 16.65 2.43
C PHE A 138 -18.78 16.12 3.74
N VAL A 139 -19.44 16.41 4.87
CA VAL A 139 -18.99 15.99 6.19
C VAL A 139 -20.17 15.44 7.00
N ARG A 140 -20.03 14.22 7.52
CA ARG A 140 -21.05 13.57 8.35
C ARG A 140 -20.41 12.87 9.55
N PRO A 141 -21.06 12.87 10.73
CA PRO A 141 -20.60 12.09 11.86
C PRO A 141 -20.61 10.60 11.50
N ARG A 142 -19.52 9.92 11.84
CA ARG A 142 -19.43 8.48 11.77
C ARG A 142 -20.13 7.94 13.01
N PHE A 143 -21.07 7.02 12.83
CA PHE A 143 -21.66 6.33 13.97
C PHE A 143 -20.56 5.60 14.75
N SER A 144 -20.38 5.99 16.01
CA SER A 144 -19.44 5.39 16.97
C SER A 144 -20.27 4.70 18.03
N PHE A 145 -20.00 3.41 18.25
CA PHE A 145 -20.68 2.65 19.30
C PHE A 145 -20.22 3.15 20.67
N GLU A 146 -21.16 3.32 21.59
CA GLU A 146 -20.85 3.70 22.97
C GLU A 146 -19.93 2.68 23.63
N ARG A 147 -18.84 3.15 24.24
CA ARG A 147 -17.76 2.35 24.84
C ARG A 147 -18.21 1.40 25.97
N ARG A 148 -19.47 1.51 26.43
CA ARG A 148 -20.08 0.64 27.46
C ARG A 148 -20.86 -0.54 26.87
N ALA A 149 -21.11 -0.56 25.56
CA ALA A 149 -21.66 -1.75 24.93
C ALA A 149 -20.56 -2.83 24.95
N PRO A 150 -20.81 -4.03 25.48
CA PRO A 150 -19.84 -5.13 25.38
C PRO A 150 -19.56 -5.37 23.89
N GLU A 151 -18.28 -5.50 23.53
CA GLU A 151 -17.87 -5.89 22.17
C GLU A 151 -18.40 -7.32 21.90
N LEU A 152 -19.66 -7.42 21.44
CA LEU A 152 -20.27 -8.65 21.00
C LEU A 152 -19.64 -9.03 19.66
N GLY A 153 -18.56 -9.79 19.76
CA GLY A 153 -17.79 -10.30 18.63
C GLY A 153 -16.66 -9.37 18.25
N HIS A 154 -15.49 -9.96 18.01
CA HIS A 154 -14.38 -9.28 17.35
C HIS A 154 -14.87 -8.72 16.01
N ILE A 155 -15.22 -7.44 15.94
CA ILE A 155 -15.28 -6.72 14.68
C ILE A 155 -13.84 -6.83 14.17
N ARG A 156 -13.60 -7.75 13.23
CA ARG A 156 -12.30 -7.93 12.57
C ARG A 156 -11.91 -6.56 12.02
N SER A 157 -11.13 -5.80 12.79
CA SER A 157 -10.43 -4.64 12.28
C SER A 157 -9.58 -5.19 11.15
N ARG A 158 -9.98 -4.90 9.90
CA ARG A 158 -9.23 -5.36 8.73
C ARG A 158 -7.82 -4.88 8.92
N HIS A 159 -6.88 -5.81 8.83
CA HIS A 159 -5.45 -5.55 8.98
C HIS A 159 -5.04 -4.29 8.21
N TRP A 160 -4.41 -3.32 8.89
CA TRP A 160 -4.11 -1.97 8.37
C TRP A 160 -3.48 -2.01 6.96
N PHE A 161 -2.55 -2.94 6.78
CA PHE A 161 -1.87 -3.20 5.52
C PHE A 161 -2.84 -3.68 4.43
N TRP A 162 -3.54 -4.80 4.65
CA TRP A 162 -4.46 -5.37 3.67
C TRP A 162 -5.63 -4.44 3.36
N GLN A 163 -6.11 -3.65 4.31
CA GLN A 163 -7.12 -2.62 4.05
C GLN A 163 -6.64 -1.60 3.01
N THR A 164 -5.37 -1.20 3.09
CA THR A 164 -4.78 -0.23 2.15
C THR A 164 -4.55 -0.87 0.79
N VAL A 165 -4.06 -2.11 0.74
CA VAL A 165 -3.88 -2.88 -0.50
C VAL A 165 -5.23 -3.10 -1.20
N TYR A 166 -6.27 -3.49 -0.46
CA TYR A 166 -7.62 -3.66 -1.00
C TYR A 166 -8.27 -2.34 -1.41
N GLY A 167 -7.82 -1.19 -0.90
CA GLY A 167 -8.22 0.13 -1.42
C GLY A 167 -7.88 0.31 -2.91
N GLY A 168 -6.88 -0.41 -3.43
CA GLY A 168 -6.49 -0.47 -4.84
C GLY A 168 -7.24 -1.52 -5.68
N LEU A 169 -8.21 -2.24 -5.12
CA LEU A 169 -8.95 -3.34 -5.78
C LEU A 169 -9.47 -3.01 -7.21
N PRO A 170 -9.98 -1.80 -7.51
CA PRO A 170 -10.42 -1.49 -8.86
C PRO A 170 -9.31 -1.65 -9.91
N LEU A 171 -8.08 -1.20 -9.59
CA LEU A 171 -6.93 -1.30 -10.49
C LEU A 171 -6.45 -2.75 -10.65
N TYR A 172 -6.49 -3.53 -9.57
CA TYR A 172 -6.16 -4.96 -9.62
C TYR A 172 -7.19 -5.78 -10.41
N ARG A 173 -8.48 -5.42 -10.32
CA ARG A 173 -9.55 -6.04 -11.12
C ARG A 173 -9.35 -5.78 -12.61
N ASP A 174 -9.07 -4.53 -12.98
CA ASP A 174 -8.84 -4.17 -14.38
C ASP A 174 -7.57 -4.85 -14.92
N SER A 175 -6.54 -5.03 -14.08
CA SER A 175 -5.35 -5.85 -14.40
C SER A 175 -5.68 -7.34 -14.61
N MET A 176 -6.63 -7.91 -13.85
CA MET A 176 -7.08 -9.30 -14.08
C MET A 176 -7.72 -9.49 -15.46
N ILE A 177 -8.49 -8.51 -15.94
CA ILE A 177 -9.09 -8.56 -17.29
C ILE A 177 -7.98 -8.50 -18.35
N ALA A 178 -6.99 -7.62 -18.17
CA ALA A 178 -5.83 -7.57 -19.06
C ALA A 178 -5.06 -8.91 -19.06
N ALA A 179 -4.87 -9.54 -17.90
CA ALA A 179 -4.21 -10.83 -17.79
C ALA A 179 -4.98 -11.95 -18.51
N LEU A 180 -6.31 -11.97 -18.42
CA LEU A 180 -7.14 -12.91 -19.19
C LEU A 180 -6.90 -12.74 -20.70
N LEU A 181 -6.95 -11.51 -21.20
CA LEU A 181 -6.73 -11.21 -22.62
C LEU A 181 -5.31 -11.58 -23.06
N ILE A 182 -4.29 -11.25 -22.26
CA ILE A 182 -2.88 -11.62 -22.52
C ILE A 182 -2.73 -13.14 -22.65
N ASN A 183 -3.30 -13.90 -21.72
CA ASN A 183 -3.22 -15.36 -21.74
C ASN A 183 -4.05 -15.97 -22.89
N LEU A 184 -5.11 -15.30 -23.36
CA LEU A 184 -5.85 -15.71 -24.55
C LEU A 184 -5.06 -15.45 -25.83
N PHE A 185 -4.47 -14.25 -25.99
CA PHE A 185 -3.60 -13.94 -27.13
C PHE A 185 -2.33 -14.80 -27.16
N ALA A 186 -1.85 -15.24 -25.99
CA ALA A 186 -0.75 -16.20 -25.89
C ALA A 186 -1.01 -17.53 -26.60
N LEU A 187 -2.27 -17.93 -26.78
CA LEU A 187 -2.66 -19.15 -27.51
C LEU A 187 -2.54 -18.99 -29.03
N VAL A 188 -2.56 -17.76 -29.54
CA VAL A 188 -2.59 -17.50 -31.00
C VAL A 188 -1.35 -18.05 -31.68
N ILE A 189 -0.16 -17.84 -31.12
CA ILE A 189 1.09 -18.29 -31.75
C ILE A 189 1.17 -19.82 -31.86
N PRO A 190 0.92 -20.62 -30.79
CA PRO A 190 0.81 -22.07 -30.91
C PRO A 190 -0.22 -22.52 -31.95
N LEU A 191 -1.41 -21.92 -31.98
CA LEU A 191 -2.47 -22.29 -32.92
C LEU A 191 -2.14 -21.92 -34.37
N VAL A 192 -1.50 -20.76 -34.60
CA VAL A 192 -0.98 -20.38 -35.91
C VAL A 192 0.08 -21.37 -36.36
N SER A 193 1.02 -21.74 -35.48
CA SER A 193 2.05 -22.73 -35.79
C SER A 193 1.43 -24.09 -36.15
N MET A 194 0.44 -24.56 -35.37
CA MET A 194 -0.32 -25.77 -35.67
C MET A 194 -0.91 -25.73 -37.08
N ASN A 195 -1.62 -24.66 -37.43
CA ASN A 195 -2.25 -24.52 -38.75
C ASN A 195 -1.22 -24.41 -39.89
N VAL A 196 -0.08 -23.75 -39.65
CA VAL A 196 0.98 -23.66 -40.65
C VAL A 196 1.54 -25.04 -40.96
N TYR A 197 1.89 -25.83 -39.95
CA TYR A 197 2.45 -27.17 -40.15
C TYR A 197 1.42 -28.19 -40.66
N ASP A 198 0.15 -28.09 -40.24
CA ASP A 198 -0.87 -29.06 -40.62
C ASP A 198 -1.57 -28.74 -41.95
N ARG A 199 -1.69 -27.45 -42.32
CA ARG A 199 -2.49 -27.04 -43.48
C ARG A 199 -1.69 -26.27 -44.53
N VAL A 200 -0.77 -25.39 -44.12
CA VAL A 200 -0.06 -24.54 -45.08
C VAL A 200 1.09 -25.30 -45.74
N VAL A 201 1.94 -25.96 -44.95
CA VAL A 201 3.11 -26.69 -45.46
C VAL A 201 2.70 -27.82 -46.41
N PRO A 202 1.70 -28.68 -46.07
CA PRO A 202 1.32 -29.78 -46.95
C PRO A 202 0.64 -29.33 -48.24
N ASN A 203 -0.18 -28.27 -48.17
CA ASN A 203 -0.97 -27.79 -49.32
C ASN A 203 -0.31 -26.64 -50.10
N MET A 204 0.90 -26.21 -49.71
CA MET A 204 1.61 -25.04 -50.26
C MET A 204 0.73 -23.78 -50.34
N ALA A 205 -0.18 -23.60 -49.37
CA ALA A 205 -1.18 -22.53 -49.38
C ALA A 205 -0.59 -21.19 -48.91
N THR A 206 0.21 -20.54 -49.75
CA THR A 206 0.92 -19.29 -49.45
C THR A 206 0.00 -18.14 -49.04
N GLU A 207 -1.19 -18.03 -49.63
CA GLU A 207 -2.17 -17.02 -49.25
C GLU A 207 -2.65 -17.21 -47.80
N THR A 208 -2.90 -18.46 -47.39
CA THR A 208 -3.29 -18.77 -46.01
C THR A 208 -2.15 -18.47 -45.03
N LEU A 209 -0.90 -18.71 -45.44
CA LEU A 209 0.28 -18.37 -44.63
C LEU A 209 0.31 -16.89 -44.28
N TRP A 210 0.18 -16.00 -45.28
CA TRP A 210 0.27 -14.56 -45.06
C TRP A 210 -0.88 -14.04 -44.20
N VAL A 211 -2.10 -14.57 -44.38
CA VAL A 211 -3.24 -14.22 -43.51
C VAL A 211 -2.97 -14.64 -42.06
N LEU A 212 -2.49 -15.86 -41.83
CA LEU A 212 -2.13 -16.34 -40.49
C LEU A 212 -0.96 -15.56 -39.89
N ALA A 213 0.04 -15.18 -40.70
CA ALA A 213 1.18 -14.40 -40.27
C ALA A 213 0.78 -12.98 -39.85
N ILE A 214 -0.07 -12.30 -40.62
CA ILE A 214 -0.63 -10.98 -40.28
C ILE A 214 -1.47 -11.08 -39.00
N GLY A 215 -2.32 -12.10 -38.89
CA GLY A 215 -3.11 -12.35 -37.68
C GLY A 215 -2.23 -12.61 -36.44
N GLY A 216 -1.18 -13.41 -36.58
CA GLY A 216 -0.20 -13.66 -35.53
C GLY A 216 0.58 -12.40 -35.13
N MET A 217 0.99 -11.58 -36.10
CA MET A 217 1.66 -10.30 -35.85
C MET A 217 0.76 -9.30 -35.12
N LEU A 218 -0.50 -9.19 -35.53
CA LEU A 218 -1.50 -8.37 -34.82
C LEU A 218 -1.69 -8.86 -33.38
N ALA A 219 -1.81 -10.17 -33.17
CA ALA A 219 -1.91 -10.74 -31.82
C ALA A 219 -0.69 -10.42 -30.95
N LEU A 220 0.53 -10.43 -31.51
CA LEU A 220 1.74 -10.02 -30.79
C LEU A 220 1.74 -8.53 -30.42
N ILE A 221 1.26 -7.66 -31.31
CA ILE A 221 1.12 -6.22 -31.02
C ILE A 221 0.12 -6.01 -29.89
N PHE A 222 -1.03 -6.68 -29.92
CA PHE A 222 -2.02 -6.61 -28.83
C PHE A 222 -1.48 -7.18 -27.51
N ASP A 223 -0.79 -8.33 -27.54
CA ASP A 223 -0.12 -8.90 -26.36
C ASP A 223 0.87 -7.91 -25.74
N PHE A 224 1.70 -7.25 -26.56
CA PHE A 224 2.62 -6.21 -26.11
C PHE A 224 1.90 -5.00 -25.49
N LEU A 225 0.91 -4.44 -26.19
CA LEU A 225 0.14 -3.29 -25.70
C LEU A 225 -0.57 -3.61 -24.38
N LEU A 226 -1.23 -4.77 -24.28
CA LEU A 226 -1.91 -5.21 -23.07
C LEU A 226 -0.94 -5.40 -21.91
N LYS A 227 0.25 -5.98 -22.15
CA LYS A 227 1.30 -6.11 -21.12
C LYS A 227 1.79 -4.74 -20.64
N MET A 228 1.95 -3.77 -21.54
CA MET A 228 2.32 -2.40 -21.19
C MET A 228 1.24 -1.72 -20.34
N THR A 229 -0.03 -1.80 -20.76
CA THR A 229 -1.16 -1.27 -19.98
C THR A 229 -1.26 -1.95 -18.61
N ARG A 230 -1.13 -3.28 -18.54
CA ARG A 230 -1.14 -4.04 -17.28
C ARG A 230 -0.03 -3.57 -16.34
N SER A 231 1.19 -3.42 -16.85
CA SER A 231 2.34 -2.93 -16.09
C SER A 231 2.08 -1.53 -15.52
N TYR A 232 1.55 -0.62 -16.34
CA TYR A 232 1.19 0.73 -15.92
C TYR A 232 0.10 0.75 -14.82
N LEU A 233 -0.94 -0.08 -14.95
CA LEU A 233 -2.01 -0.17 -13.95
C LEU A 233 -1.49 -0.71 -12.60
N ILE A 234 -0.62 -1.73 -12.63
CA ILE A 234 0.01 -2.28 -11.44
C ILE A 234 0.90 -1.22 -10.78
N ASP A 235 1.73 -0.51 -11.54
CA ASP A 235 2.59 0.56 -11.02
C ASP A 235 1.79 1.69 -10.36
N LEU A 236 0.67 2.10 -10.98
CA LEU A 236 -0.22 3.11 -10.40
C LEU A 236 -0.87 2.63 -9.08
N ALA A 237 -1.27 1.36 -9.00
CA ALA A 237 -1.78 0.77 -7.77
C ALA A 237 -0.69 0.75 -6.68
N SER A 238 0.51 0.31 -7.03
CA SER A 238 1.69 0.25 -6.15
C SER A 238 2.04 1.62 -5.57
N LYS A 239 2.09 2.67 -6.41
CA LYS A 239 2.36 4.05 -5.97
C LYS A 239 1.33 4.55 -4.96
N ARG A 240 0.04 4.28 -5.17
CA ARG A 240 -1.02 4.67 -4.23
C ARG A 240 -0.88 3.95 -2.90
N VAL A 241 -0.60 2.64 -2.94
CA VAL A 241 -0.37 1.83 -1.75
C VAL A 241 0.87 2.33 -1.00
N ASP A 242 1.97 2.61 -1.68
CA ASP A 242 3.23 3.08 -1.09
C ASP A 242 3.04 4.41 -0.33
N VAL A 243 2.50 5.43 -1.00
CA VAL A 243 2.27 6.75 -0.38
C VAL A 243 1.35 6.65 0.84
N THR A 244 0.29 5.84 0.74
CA THR A 244 -0.69 5.67 1.83
C THR A 244 -0.08 4.92 3.01
N LEU A 245 0.64 3.82 2.76
CA LEU A 245 1.26 3.02 3.82
C LEU A 245 2.43 3.76 4.47
N SER A 246 3.28 4.42 3.69
CA SER A 246 4.39 5.22 4.21
C SER A 246 3.89 6.34 5.15
N SER A 247 2.85 7.08 4.74
CA SER A 247 2.25 8.13 5.58
C SER A 247 1.56 7.58 6.83
N LEU A 248 0.96 6.39 6.76
CA LEU A 248 0.33 5.71 7.90
C LEU A 248 1.36 5.17 8.90
N ILE A 249 2.44 4.57 8.40
CA ILE A 249 3.54 4.04 9.21
C ILE A 249 4.24 5.20 9.93
N MET A 250 4.55 6.30 9.23
CA MET A 250 5.18 7.47 9.85
C MET A 250 4.27 8.14 10.88
N GLU A 251 2.97 8.27 10.60
CA GLU A 251 1.98 8.75 11.59
C GLU A 251 1.96 7.85 12.84
N ARG A 252 2.04 6.54 12.64
CA ARG A 252 2.09 5.60 13.76
C ARG A 252 3.36 5.80 14.58
N VAL A 253 4.52 5.83 13.93
CA VAL A 253 5.84 5.98 14.56
C VAL A 253 5.91 7.25 15.41
N LEU A 254 5.49 8.39 14.85
CA LEU A 254 5.50 9.66 15.56
C LEU A 254 4.45 9.73 16.68
N GLY A 255 3.43 8.88 16.63
CA GLY A 255 2.39 8.80 17.65
C GLY A 255 2.67 7.82 18.78
N ILE A 256 3.74 7.00 18.71
CA ILE A 256 4.07 6.01 19.76
C ILE A 256 4.32 6.73 21.09
N ARG A 257 3.72 6.21 22.18
CA ARG A 257 3.99 6.73 23.53
C ARG A 257 5.45 6.49 23.90
N MET A 258 6.07 7.46 24.57
CA MET A 258 7.48 7.35 24.98
C MET A 258 7.78 6.14 25.86
N GLU A 259 6.81 5.66 26.65
CA GLU A 259 6.91 4.42 27.45
C GLU A 259 7.13 3.15 26.62
N ALA A 260 6.62 3.13 25.38
CA ALA A 260 6.69 1.98 24.46
C ALA A 260 7.72 2.19 23.34
N ARG A 261 8.56 3.22 23.45
CA ARG A 261 9.60 3.51 22.45
C ARG A 261 10.59 2.32 22.36
N PRO A 262 10.93 1.86 21.15
CA PRO A 262 11.92 0.81 20.97
C PRO A 262 13.29 1.19 21.55
N ALA A 263 13.96 0.23 22.20
CA ALA A 263 15.24 0.46 22.88
C ALA A 263 16.38 0.90 21.94
N SER A 264 16.38 0.45 20.68
CA SER A 264 17.40 0.80 19.68
C SER A 264 16.80 1.53 18.49
N VAL A 265 17.27 2.77 18.27
CA VAL A 265 16.88 3.59 17.10
C VAL A 265 17.34 2.93 15.79
N GLY A 266 18.53 2.30 15.78
CA GLY A 266 19.05 1.63 14.59
C GLY A 266 18.27 0.38 14.21
N ALA A 267 17.92 -0.47 15.19
CA ALA A 267 17.05 -1.63 14.94
C ALA A 267 15.66 -1.20 14.47
N PHE A 268 15.10 -0.13 15.06
CA PHE A 268 13.80 0.40 14.67
C PHE A 268 13.80 0.95 13.25
N SER A 269 14.80 1.75 12.87
CA SER A 269 14.98 2.27 11.51
C SER A 269 15.16 1.14 10.48
N SER A 270 15.91 0.09 10.83
CA SER A 270 16.06 -1.10 10.00
C SER A 270 14.73 -1.82 9.74
N ASN A 271 13.90 -1.95 10.77
CA ASN A 271 12.57 -2.54 10.63
C ASN A 271 11.63 -1.66 9.81
N LEU A 272 11.75 -0.33 9.93
CA LEU A 272 10.96 0.61 9.13
C LEU A 272 11.33 0.49 7.64
N ARG A 273 12.62 0.35 7.32
CA ARG A 273 13.09 0.06 5.96
C ARG A 273 12.62 -1.30 5.43
N ALA A 274 12.44 -2.29 6.31
CA ALA A 274 11.93 -3.61 5.91
C ALA A 274 10.52 -3.53 5.26
N PHE A 275 9.78 -2.44 5.46
CA PHE A 275 8.57 -2.11 4.71
C PHE A 275 8.78 -2.06 3.19
N GLU A 276 9.92 -1.53 2.73
CA GLU A 276 10.23 -1.47 1.29
C GLU A 276 10.17 -2.87 0.67
N THR A 277 10.64 -3.89 1.39
CA THR A 277 10.56 -5.29 0.94
C THR A 277 9.13 -5.80 0.81
N VAL A 278 8.23 -5.38 1.71
CA VAL A 278 6.81 -5.73 1.66
C VAL A 278 6.13 -5.04 0.46
N ARG A 279 6.45 -3.75 0.26
CA ARG A 279 6.00 -2.98 -0.90
C ARG A 279 6.47 -3.63 -2.19
N ASP A 280 7.76 -3.95 -2.31
CA ASP A 280 8.35 -4.47 -3.54
C ASP A 280 7.75 -5.83 -3.93
N PHE A 281 7.40 -6.66 -2.94
CA PHE A 281 6.66 -7.91 -3.16
C PHE A 281 5.27 -7.67 -3.74
N ILE A 282 4.53 -6.68 -3.23
CA ILE A 282 3.22 -6.27 -3.76
C ILE A 282 3.36 -5.57 -5.12
N ALA A 283 4.43 -4.81 -5.33
CA ALA A 283 4.46 -3.79 -6.36
C ALA A 283 4.90 -4.27 -7.75
N SER A 284 5.57 -5.42 -7.86
CA SER A 284 6.39 -5.74 -9.05
C SER A 284 5.95 -7.00 -9.80
N ALA A 285 6.62 -8.12 -9.55
CA ALA A 285 6.46 -9.37 -10.29
C ALA A 285 5.50 -10.34 -9.60
N SER A 286 5.38 -10.26 -8.27
CA SER A 286 4.65 -11.27 -7.49
C SER A 286 3.15 -11.28 -7.75
N ILE A 287 2.55 -10.10 -7.80
CA ILE A 287 1.12 -9.98 -8.11
C ILE A 287 0.84 -10.48 -9.53
N THR A 288 1.69 -10.14 -10.49
CA THR A 288 1.51 -10.53 -11.89
C THR A 288 1.55 -12.06 -12.04
N ALA A 289 2.54 -12.72 -11.43
CA ALA A 289 2.65 -14.17 -11.45
C ALA A 289 1.49 -14.87 -10.71
N LEU A 290 1.00 -14.29 -9.60
CA LEU A 290 -0.16 -14.82 -8.89
C LEU A 290 -1.46 -14.65 -9.69
N ILE A 291 -1.60 -13.53 -10.41
CA ILE A 291 -2.72 -13.29 -11.35
C ILE A 291 -2.63 -14.23 -12.55
N ASP A 292 -1.42 -14.56 -13.02
CA ASP A 292 -1.23 -15.43 -14.18
C ASP A 292 -1.45 -16.93 -13.85
N LEU A 293 -1.35 -17.33 -12.58
CA LEU A 293 -1.47 -18.71 -12.11
C LEU A 293 -2.78 -19.43 -12.53
N PRO A 294 -3.98 -18.86 -12.37
CA PRO A 294 -5.22 -19.53 -12.76
C PRO A 294 -5.29 -19.83 -14.26
N PHE A 295 -4.59 -19.04 -15.09
CA PHE A 295 -4.57 -19.21 -16.54
C PHE A 295 -3.67 -20.35 -17.00
N VAL A 296 -2.86 -20.95 -16.10
CA VAL A 296 -2.22 -22.26 -16.35
C VAL A 296 -3.26 -23.30 -16.75
N LEU A 297 -4.47 -23.24 -16.18
CA LEU A 297 -5.57 -24.13 -16.53
C LEU A 297 -6.01 -23.96 -18.00
N ILE A 298 -5.98 -22.74 -18.55
CA ILE A 298 -6.32 -22.50 -19.96
C ILE A 298 -5.31 -23.21 -20.86
N PHE A 299 -4.01 -23.11 -20.57
CA PHE A 299 -2.98 -23.80 -21.35
C PHE A 299 -3.07 -25.31 -21.20
N LEU A 300 -3.34 -25.83 -19.99
CA LEU A 300 -3.55 -27.25 -19.76
C LEU A 300 -4.79 -27.78 -20.52
N LEU A 301 -5.90 -27.04 -20.52
CA LEU A 301 -7.10 -27.41 -21.29
C LEU A 301 -6.84 -27.38 -22.80
N ALA A 302 -6.05 -26.42 -23.29
CA ALA A 302 -5.66 -26.38 -24.70
C ALA A 302 -4.78 -27.58 -25.10
N ILE A 303 -3.84 -27.99 -24.24
CA ILE A 303 -3.02 -29.20 -24.48
C ILE A 303 -3.88 -30.46 -24.40
N LEU A 304 -4.80 -30.54 -23.44
CA LEU A 304 -5.74 -31.65 -23.29
C LEU A 304 -6.62 -31.83 -24.52
N TRP A 305 -7.05 -30.71 -25.13
CA TRP A 305 -7.82 -30.70 -26.36
C TRP A 305 -7.02 -31.22 -27.57
N ILE A 306 -5.72 -30.93 -27.64
CA ILE A 306 -4.84 -31.46 -28.69
C ILE A 306 -4.59 -32.97 -28.48
N SER A 307 -4.20 -33.36 -27.26
CA SER A 307 -3.80 -34.73 -26.94
C SER A 307 -3.74 -34.95 -25.42
N PRO A 308 -4.60 -35.83 -24.85
CA PRO A 308 -4.60 -36.11 -23.42
C PRO A 308 -3.26 -36.63 -22.88
N LEU A 309 -2.56 -37.48 -23.65
CA LEU A 309 -1.26 -38.04 -23.28
C LEU A 309 -0.18 -36.96 -23.16
N LEU A 310 -0.24 -35.89 -23.97
CA LEU A 310 0.68 -34.75 -23.89
C LEU A 310 0.41 -33.86 -22.68
N THR A 311 -0.71 -34.00 -21.99
CA THR A 311 -0.97 -33.22 -20.76
C THR A 311 -0.19 -33.77 -19.56
N LEU A 312 0.10 -35.07 -19.57
CA LEU A 312 0.70 -35.77 -18.43
C LEU A 312 2.13 -35.29 -18.08
N PRO A 313 3.06 -35.09 -19.04
CA PRO A 313 4.37 -34.52 -18.73
C PRO A 313 4.29 -33.14 -18.07
N VAL A 314 3.32 -32.31 -18.48
CA VAL A 314 3.12 -30.97 -17.92
C VAL A 314 2.60 -31.05 -16.49
N LEU A 315 1.64 -31.93 -16.21
CA LEU A 315 1.13 -32.13 -14.84
C LEU A 315 2.21 -32.66 -13.90
N VAL A 316 2.98 -33.66 -14.34
CA VAL A 316 4.07 -34.24 -13.55
C VAL A 316 5.18 -33.22 -13.32
N GLY A 317 5.60 -32.48 -14.35
CA GLY A 317 6.60 -31.43 -14.22
C GLY A 317 6.16 -30.32 -13.26
N GLY A 318 4.90 -29.87 -13.37
CA GLY A 318 4.34 -28.87 -12.46
C GLY A 318 4.28 -29.36 -11.01
N LEU A 319 3.88 -30.61 -10.80
CA LEU A 319 3.88 -31.24 -9.48
C LEU A 319 5.30 -31.31 -8.88
N LEU A 320 6.29 -31.74 -9.67
CA LEU A 320 7.69 -31.81 -9.24
C LEU A 320 8.23 -30.43 -8.83
N MET A 321 7.90 -29.37 -9.58
CA MET A 321 8.27 -28.00 -9.21
C MET A 321 7.67 -27.59 -7.86
N ILE A 322 6.37 -27.84 -7.65
CA ILE A 322 5.68 -27.49 -6.40
C ILE A 322 6.28 -28.26 -5.22
N VAL A 323 6.50 -29.56 -5.37
CA VAL A 323 7.10 -30.41 -4.33
C VAL A 323 8.49 -29.90 -3.96
N PHE A 324 9.34 -29.60 -4.93
CA PHE A 324 10.66 -29.03 -4.67
C PHE A 324 10.58 -27.70 -3.91
N ALA A 325 9.65 -26.82 -4.32
CA ALA A 325 9.40 -25.55 -3.65
C ALA A 325 9.00 -25.74 -2.18
N LEU A 326 8.13 -26.72 -1.89
CA LEU A 326 7.70 -27.06 -0.52
C LEU A 326 8.83 -27.68 0.32
N LEU A 327 9.76 -28.41 -0.29
CA LEU A 327 10.90 -29.00 0.43
C LEU A 327 11.90 -27.93 0.92
N ILE A 328 12.14 -26.89 0.12
CA ILE A 328 13.11 -25.84 0.48
C ILE A 328 12.51 -24.73 1.37
N GLN A 329 11.18 -24.63 1.45
CA GLN A 329 10.49 -23.47 2.06
C GLN A 329 10.88 -23.22 3.53
N GLU A 330 11.02 -24.28 4.33
CA GLU A 330 11.27 -24.16 5.76
C GLU A 330 12.68 -23.62 6.02
N LYS A 331 13.66 -24.14 5.29
CA LYS A 331 15.04 -23.67 5.39
C LYS A 331 15.18 -22.24 4.89
N MET A 332 14.42 -21.87 3.85
CA MET A 332 14.40 -20.51 3.33
C MET A 332 13.84 -19.53 4.36
N LYS A 333 12.74 -19.88 5.03
CA LYS A 333 12.17 -19.10 6.13
C LYS A 333 13.18 -18.88 7.27
N GLU A 334 13.85 -19.95 7.72
CA GLU A 334 14.84 -19.87 8.81
C GLU A 334 16.01 -18.94 8.46
N LEU A 335 16.56 -19.07 7.25
CA LEU A 335 17.66 -18.22 6.77
C LEU A 335 17.23 -16.75 6.58
N THR A 336 16.01 -16.50 6.11
CA THR A 336 15.44 -15.15 6.02
C THR A 336 15.32 -14.50 7.39
N GLU A 337 14.78 -15.21 8.39
CA GLU A 337 14.67 -14.69 9.76
C GLU A 337 16.05 -14.37 10.36
N ALA A 338 17.01 -15.28 10.18
CA ALA A 338 18.39 -15.06 10.64
C ALA A 338 19.03 -13.83 9.96
N THR A 339 18.79 -13.65 8.66
CA THR A 339 19.29 -12.48 7.90
C THR A 339 18.69 -11.18 8.42
N LEU A 340 17.37 -11.12 8.62
CA LEU A 340 16.69 -9.93 9.12
C LEU A 340 17.11 -9.56 10.55
N ARG A 341 17.24 -10.55 11.45
CA ARG A 341 17.71 -10.32 12.83
C ARG A 341 19.15 -9.80 12.85
N ALA A 342 20.06 -10.44 12.12
CA ALA A 342 21.45 -10.00 12.04
C ALA A 342 21.61 -8.63 11.38
N ALA A 343 20.79 -8.32 10.37
CA ALA A 343 20.78 -7.00 9.74
C ALA A 343 20.30 -5.90 10.71
N ALA A 344 19.24 -6.18 11.49
CA ALA A 344 18.75 -5.27 12.51
C ALA A 344 19.80 -5.03 13.62
N GLN A 345 20.46 -6.09 14.09
CA GLN A 345 21.54 -5.99 15.09
C GLN A 345 22.74 -5.19 14.56
N ARG A 346 23.15 -5.44 13.31
CA ARG A 346 24.25 -4.68 12.69
C ARG A 346 23.90 -3.19 12.54
N ASN A 347 22.66 -2.87 12.15
CA ASN A 347 22.19 -1.49 12.04
C ASN A 347 22.07 -0.80 13.42
N ALA A 348 21.67 -1.53 14.46
CA ALA A 348 21.71 -1.03 15.84
C ALA A 348 23.15 -0.66 16.24
N GLN A 349 24.10 -1.58 16.03
CA GLN A 349 25.51 -1.34 16.33
C GLN A 349 26.08 -0.15 15.56
N LEU A 350 25.71 0.03 14.29
CA LEU A 350 26.14 1.19 13.50
C LEU A 350 25.69 2.51 14.16
N VAL A 351 24.41 2.61 14.51
CA VAL A 351 23.86 3.83 15.11
C VAL A 351 24.47 4.10 16.48
N GLU A 352 24.67 3.07 17.29
CA GLU A 352 25.33 3.18 18.60
C GLU A 352 26.79 3.62 18.48
N ASN A 353 27.54 3.04 17.54
CA ASN A 353 28.93 3.42 17.28
C ASN A 353 29.05 4.87 16.79
N LEU A 354 28.11 5.32 15.95
CA LEU A 354 28.09 6.71 15.47
C LEU A 354 27.71 7.69 16.58
N ALA A 355 26.70 7.35 17.40
CA ALA A 355 26.28 8.19 18.52
C ALA A 355 27.35 8.27 19.62
N GLY A 356 28.08 7.17 19.86
CA GLY A 356 29.14 7.06 20.87
C GLY A 356 30.56 7.19 20.32
N LEU A 357 30.74 7.76 19.11
CA LEU A 357 32.03 7.76 18.42
C LEU A 357 33.13 8.45 19.24
N GLU A 358 32.79 9.56 19.91
CA GLU A 358 33.72 10.28 20.78
C GLU A 358 34.20 9.41 21.94
N THR A 359 33.29 8.71 22.63
CA THR A 359 33.64 7.77 23.71
C THR A 359 34.53 6.64 23.22
N ILE A 360 34.22 6.08 22.03
CA ILE A 360 35.04 5.03 21.42
C ILE A 360 36.47 5.52 21.16
N LYS A 361 36.62 6.77 20.68
CA LYS A 361 37.92 7.41 20.42
C LYS A 361 38.71 7.67 21.71
N ILE A 362 38.05 8.19 22.74
CA ILE A 362 38.68 8.45 24.05
C ILE A 362 39.19 7.15 24.69
N LEU A 363 38.42 6.06 24.55
CA LEU A 363 38.76 4.75 25.12
C LEU A 363 39.66 3.90 24.20
N ALA A 364 40.06 4.40 23.03
CA ALA A 364 40.81 3.65 22.01
C ALA A 364 40.19 2.27 21.68
N ALA A 365 38.85 2.21 21.66
CA ALA A 365 38.08 0.97 21.52
C ALA A 365 37.71 0.65 20.05
N GLU A 366 38.33 1.33 19.07
CA GLU A 366 37.97 1.18 17.65
C GLU A 366 38.16 -0.25 17.17
N GLY A 367 39.26 -0.91 17.54
CA GLY A 367 39.54 -2.29 17.13
C GLY A 367 38.48 -3.28 17.61
N GLN A 368 37.95 -3.08 18.82
CA GLN A 368 36.87 -3.93 19.35
C GLN A 368 35.57 -3.73 18.56
N GLN A 369 35.22 -2.49 18.26
CA GLN A 369 33.99 -2.19 17.51
C GLN A 369 34.09 -2.63 16.05
N GLN A 370 35.26 -2.47 15.44
CA GLN A 370 35.59 -2.99 14.12
C GLN A 370 35.44 -4.51 14.08
N GLY A 371 36.04 -5.24 15.04
CA GLY A 371 35.94 -6.69 15.09
C GLY A 371 34.49 -7.19 15.23
N ARG A 372 33.68 -6.54 16.07
CA ARG A 372 32.24 -6.86 16.18
C ARG A 372 31.49 -6.60 14.86
N TRP A 373 31.79 -5.48 14.20
CA TRP A 373 31.20 -5.14 12.90
C TRP A 373 31.56 -6.17 11.82
N GLU A 374 32.83 -6.59 11.77
CA GLU A 374 33.33 -7.60 10.84
C GLU A 374 32.67 -8.95 11.10
N GLN A 375 32.55 -9.39 12.36
CA GLN A 375 31.84 -10.62 12.72
C GLN A 375 30.38 -10.61 12.27
N GLY A 376 29.65 -9.52 12.52
CA GLY A 376 28.27 -9.36 12.06
C GLY A 376 28.16 -9.37 10.54
N THR A 377 29.12 -8.75 9.85
CA THR A 377 29.18 -8.72 8.38
C THR A 377 29.50 -10.09 7.79
N LEU A 378 30.44 -10.83 8.38
CA LEU A 378 30.76 -12.20 7.99
C LEU A 378 29.56 -13.14 8.16
N PHE A 379 28.85 -13.04 9.30
CA PHE A 379 27.64 -13.84 9.53
C PHE A 379 26.56 -13.54 8.48
N LEU A 380 26.29 -12.25 8.20
CA LEU A 380 25.34 -11.84 7.16
C LEU A 380 25.74 -12.34 5.77
N ALA A 381 27.03 -12.28 5.43
CA ALA A 381 27.53 -12.77 4.16
C ALA A 381 27.32 -14.29 4.02
N GLN A 382 27.57 -15.07 5.08
CA GLN A 382 27.39 -16.53 5.08
C GLN A 382 25.91 -16.93 4.98
N VAL A 383 25.04 -16.33 5.80
CA VAL A 383 23.60 -16.64 5.78
C VAL A 383 22.98 -16.16 4.46
N GLY A 384 23.35 -14.97 3.98
CA GLY A 384 22.91 -14.43 2.70
C GLY A 384 23.36 -15.28 1.52
N ALA A 385 24.58 -15.82 1.53
CA ALA A 385 25.07 -16.74 0.51
C ALA A 385 24.27 -18.05 0.49
N ARG A 386 23.97 -18.64 1.65
CA ARG A 386 23.14 -19.85 1.75
C ARG A 386 21.72 -19.61 1.25
N LEU A 387 21.11 -18.47 1.62
CA LEU A 387 19.78 -18.07 1.16
C LEU A 387 19.77 -17.89 -0.37
N LYS A 388 20.77 -17.22 -0.91
CA LYS A 388 20.93 -17.02 -2.36
C LYS A 388 21.12 -18.34 -3.10
N LEU A 389 21.91 -19.27 -2.56
CA LEU A 389 22.09 -20.60 -3.16
C LEU A 389 20.77 -21.38 -3.21
N LEU A 390 19.97 -21.33 -2.15
CA LEU A 390 18.64 -21.97 -2.12
C LEU A 390 17.67 -21.35 -3.13
N ALA A 391 17.64 -20.02 -3.22
CA ALA A 391 16.78 -19.32 -4.17
C ALA A 391 17.21 -19.59 -5.62
N THR A 392 18.52 -19.60 -5.90
CA THR A 392 19.05 -19.93 -7.22
C THR A 392 18.77 -21.39 -7.58
N SER A 393 18.97 -22.34 -6.66
CA SER A 393 18.70 -23.76 -6.94
C SER A 393 17.23 -24.00 -7.30
N ALA A 394 16.30 -23.30 -6.64
CA ALA A 394 14.87 -23.35 -6.95
C ALA A 394 14.56 -22.88 -8.38
N ASN A 395 15.10 -21.73 -8.78
CA ASN A 395 14.92 -21.20 -10.12
C ASN A 395 15.59 -22.07 -11.20
N THR A 396 16.80 -22.57 -10.94
CA THR A 396 17.52 -23.47 -11.85
C THR A 396 16.78 -24.80 -11.99
N PHE A 397 16.22 -25.35 -10.90
CA PHE A 397 15.41 -26.57 -10.94
C PHE A 397 14.13 -26.38 -11.76
N ALA A 398 13.43 -25.25 -11.59
CA ALA A 398 12.27 -24.92 -12.44
C ALA A 398 12.64 -24.82 -13.92
N GLY A 399 13.77 -24.20 -14.25
CA GLY A 399 14.30 -24.17 -15.63
C GLY A 399 14.62 -25.57 -16.18
N PHE A 400 15.29 -26.40 -15.37
CA PHE A 400 15.61 -27.79 -15.72
C PHE A 400 14.35 -28.62 -16.00
N ILE A 401 13.35 -28.57 -15.11
CA ILE A 401 12.09 -29.29 -15.30
C ILE A 401 11.35 -28.79 -16.54
N THR A 402 11.34 -27.48 -16.82
CA THR A 402 10.71 -26.94 -18.03
C THR A 402 11.34 -27.50 -19.31
N GLN A 403 12.68 -27.57 -19.34
CA GLN A 403 13.41 -28.14 -20.47
C GLN A 403 13.17 -29.65 -20.59
N LEU A 404 13.17 -30.37 -19.47
CA LEU A 404 12.90 -31.81 -19.41
C LEU A 404 11.49 -32.13 -19.91
N VAL A 405 10.48 -31.37 -19.47
CA VAL A 405 9.09 -31.50 -19.97
C VAL A 405 9.07 -31.28 -21.48
N SER A 406 9.75 -30.27 -22.01
CA SER A 406 9.81 -30.03 -23.46
C SER A 406 10.39 -31.22 -24.23
N ILE A 407 11.46 -31.84 -23.73
CA ILE A 407 12.07 -33.03 -24.35
C ILE A 407 11.13 -34.24 -24.28
N VAL A 408 10.54 -34.51 -23.10
CA VAL A 408 9.60 -35.62 -22.92
C VAL A 408 8.37 -35.45 -23.81
N MET A 409 7.85 -34.21 -23.93
CA MET A 409 6.74 -33.87 -24.81
C MET A 409 7.06 -34.16 -26.27
N LEU A 410 8.28 -33.85 -26.74
CA LEU A 410 8.71 -34.18 -28.10
C LEU A 410 8.75 -35.70 -28.30
N VAL A 411 9.33 -36.46 -27.37
CA VAL A 411 9.42 -37.92 -27.46
C VAL A 411 8.04 -38.56 -27.48
N VAL A 412 7.17 -38.24 -26.50
CA VAL A 412 5.80 -38.74 -26.43
C VAL A 412 4.98 -38.29 -27.65
N GLY A 413 5.23 -37.06 -28.13
CA GLY A 413 4.59 -36.50 -29.31
C GLY A 413 4.90 -37.27 -30.58
N VAL A 414 6.14 -37.71 -30.79
CA VAL A 414 6.50 -38.54 -31.95
C VAL A 414 5.72 -39.86 -31.95
N TYR A 415 5.61 -40.53 -30.80
CA TYR A 415 4.80 -41.75 -30.69
C TYR A 415 3.31 -41.47 -30.97
N GLN A 416 2.76 -40.36 -30.45
CA GLN A 416 1.37 -39.95 -30.75
C GLN A 416 1.13 -39.65 -32.24
N ILE A 417 2.13 -39.14 -32.95
CA ILE A 417 2.05 -38.93 -34.40
C ILE A 417 2.09 -40.27 -35.13
N MET A 418 2.98 -41.19 -34.73
CA MET A 418 3.09 -42.52 -35.34
C MET A 418 1.80 -43.33 -35.19
N ASP A 419 1.14 -43.21 -34.02
CA ASP A 419 -0.14 -43.87 -33.74
C ASP A 419 -1.35 -43.18 -34.41
N GLY A 420 -1.13 -42.05 -35.10
CA GLY A 420 -2.20 -41.28 -35.78
C GLY A 420 -3.12 -40.51 -34.82
N ASN A 421 -2.77 -40.43 -33.53
CA ASN A 421 -3.57 -39.75 -32.50
C ASN A 421 -3.42 -38.22 -32.54
N THR A 422 -2.33 -37.69 -33.10
CA THR A 422 -2.06 -36.25 -33.14
C THR A 422 -1.27 -35.88 -34.41
N SER A 423 -1.46 -34.67 -34.93
CA SER A 423 -0.70 -34.14 -36.05
C SER A 423 0.68 -33.61 -35.65
N GLN A 424 1.57 -33.43 -36.63
CA GLN A 424 2.89 -32.83 -36.40
C GLN A 424 2.77 -31.39 -35.85
N GLY A 425 1.87 -30.58 -36.41
CA GLY A 425 1.59 -29.24 -35.90
C GLY A 425 0.99 -29.24 -34.50
N GLY A 426 0.17 -30.25 -34.17
CA GLY A 426 -0.41 -30.43 -32.85
C GLY A 426 0.65 -30.65 -31.77
N VAL A 427 1.65 -31.51 -32.03
CA VAL A 427 2.77 -31.72 -31.10
C VAL A 427 3.60 -30.45 -30.91
N ILE A 428 3.92 -29.74 -32.00
CA ILE A 428 4.67 -28.47 -31.93
C ILE A 428 3.91 -27.45 -31.08
N ALA A 429 2.60 -27.29 -31.32
CA ALA A 429 1.76 -26.40 -30.53
C ALA A 429 1.69 -26.83 -29.06
N ALA A 430 1.57 -28.12 -28.76
CA ALA A 430 1.55 -28.64 -27.40
C ALA A 430 2.85 -28.33 -26.64
N VAL A 431 4.02 -28.43 -27.29
CA VAL A 431 5.32 -28.06 -26.69
C VAL A 431 5.40 -26.54 -26.43
N MET A 432 4.89 -25.70 -27.34
CA MET A 432 4.84 -24.26 -27.11
C MET A 432 3.89 -23.89 -25.96
N LEU A 433 2.73 -24.54 -25.89
CA LEU A 433 1.76 -24.37 -24.81
C LEU A 433 2.29 -24.87 -23.47
N SER A 434 3.07 -25.96 -23.44
CA SER A 434 3.69 -26.44 -22.19
C SER A 434 4.66 -25.41 -21.62
N GLY A 435 5.40 -24.69 -22.46
CA GLY A 435 6.23 -23.56 -22.01
C GLY A 435 5.41 -22.44 -21.36
N ARG A 436 4.25 -22.11 -21.93
CA ARG A 436 3.31 -21.12 -21.36
C ARG A 436 2.69 -21.58 -20.04
N ALA A 437 2.38 -22.87 -19.91
CA ALA A 437 1.86 -23.46 -18.67
C ALA A 437 2.92 -23.52 -17.56
N MET A 438 4.18 -23.82 -17.91
CA MET A 438 5.29 -23.94 -16.95
C MET A 438 5.80 -22.60 -16.44
N ALA A 439 5.75 -21.54 -17.25
CA ALA A 439 6.33 -20.25 -16.87
C ALA A 439 5.75 -19.66 -15.56
N PRO A 440 4.42 -19.58 -15.34
CA PRO A 440 3.87 -19.11 -14.07
C PRO A 440 4.22 -20.04 -12.89
N LEU A 441 4.27 -21.36 -13.12
CA LEU A 441 4.67 -22.33 -12.08
C LEU A 441 6.13 -22.11 -11.65
N GLY A 442 7.04 -21.87 -12.59
CA GLY A 442 8.43 -21.51 -12.29
C GLY A 442 8.54 -20.16 -11.58
N GLN A 443 7.73 -19.17 -11.95
CA GLN A 443 7.68 -17.89 -11.25
C GLN A 443 7.23 -18.04 -9.80
N LEU A 444 6.22 -18.89 -9.51
CA LEU A 444 5.79 -19.16 -8.13
C LEU A 444 6.95 -19.65 -7.25
N VAL A 445 7.82 -20.51 -7.77
CA VAL A 445 8.99 -21.00 -7.05
C VAL A 445 9.92 -19.85 -6.68
N GLY A 446 10.18 -18.93 -7.60
CA GLY A 446 10.95 -17.71 -7.34
C GLY A 446 10.27 -16.77 -6.33
N LEU A 447 8.94 -16.70 -6.35
CA LEU A 447 8.16 -15.86 -5.43
C LEU A 447 8.18 -16.34 -3.98
N LEU A 448 8.35 -17.63 -3.71
CA LEU A 448 8.40 -18.12 -2.33
C LEU A 448 9.50 -17.44 -1.51
N THR A 449 10.65 -17.13 -2.14
CA THR A 449 11.74 -16.40 -1.49
C THR A 449 11.30 -14.99 -1.10
N GLN A 450 10.68 -14.28 -2.03
CA GLN A 450 10.22 -12.91 -1.80
C GLN A 450 9.05 -12.87 -0.81
N TYR A 451 8.18 -13.87 -0.84
CA TYR A 451 7.06 -14.04 0.07
C TYR A 451 7.52 -14.15 1.52
N HIS A 452 8.53 -14.98 1.81
CA HIS A 452 9.04 -15.12 3.18
C HIS A 452 9.68 -13.82 3.68
N ASN A 453 10.47 -13.15 2.84
CA ASN A 453 11.04 -11.84 3.18
C ASN A 453 9.93 -10.83 3.50
N ALA A 454 8.93 -10.71 2.63
CA ALA A 454 7.80 -9.80 2.83
C ALA A 454 6.95 -10.18 4.06
N LYS A 455 6.67 -11.46 4.28
CA LYS A 455 5.89 -11.95 5.42
C LYS A 455 6.58 -11.66 6.75
N THR A 456 7.87 -11.94 6.86
CA THR A 456 8.63 -11.68 8.09
C THR A 456 8.73 -10.18 8.35
N SER A 457 8.99 -9.38 7.32
CA SER A 457 8.98 -7.91 7.44
C SER A 457 7.61 -7.36 7.86
N LEU A 458 6.52 -7.87 7.29
CA LEU A 458 5.16 -7.47 7.66
C LEU A 458 4.86 -7.84 9.12
N SER A 459 5.25 -9.04 9.56
CA SER A 459 5.07 -9.47 10.96
C SER A 459 5.85 -8.57 11.94
N SER A 460 7.06 -8.14 11.57
CA SER A 460 7.83 -7.19 12.38
C SER A 460 7.14 -5.82 12.45
N LEU A 461 6.63 -5.32 11.32
CA LEU A 461 5.88 -4.06 11.24
C LEU A 461 4.57 -4.11 12.02
N ASP A 462 3.87 -5.23 12.01
CA ASP A 462 2.64 -5.43 12.79
C ASP A 462 2.88 -5.30 14.28
N GLY A 463 4.05 -5.74 14.77
CA GLY A 463 4.46 -5.51 16.15
C GLY A 463 4.51 -4.02 16.49
N PHE A 464 5.13 -3.21 15.63
CA PHE A 464 5.21 -1.75 15.81
C PHE A 464 3.85 -1.06 15.67
N MET A 465 3.02 -1.50 14.71
CA MET A 465 1.71 -0.92 14.47
C MET A 465 0.71 -1.13 15.62
N LYS A 466 0.96 -2.14 16.48
CA LYS A 466 0.17 -2.43 17.69
C LYS A 466 0.65 -1.68 18.93
N MET A 467 1.77 -0.97 18.88
CA MET A 467 2.27 -0.20 20.03
C MET A 467 1.28 0.89 20.44
N PRO A 468 1.17 1.18 21.76
CA PRO A 468 0.25 2.20 22.24
C PRO A 468 0.66 3.58 21.72
N VAL A 469 -0.34 4.36 21.29
CA VAL A 469 -0.14 5.73 20.78
C VAL A 469 -0.63 6.77 21.79
N GLU A 470 -0.04 7.95 21.76
CA GLU A 470 -0.42 9.07 22.63
C GLU A 470 -1.86 9.50 22.39
N ARG A 471 -2.28 9.52 21.13
CA ARG A 471 -3.62 9.95 20.71
C ARG A 471 -4.36 8.85 19.96
N PRO A 472 -5.02 7.91 20.68
CA PRO A 472 -5.85 6.91 20.03
C PRO A 472 -7.08 7.57 19.40
N GLN A 473 -7.56 7.01 18.29
CA GLN A 473 -8.65 7.60 17.48
C GLN A 473 -9.97 7.76 18.25
N ASP A 474 -10.17 6.97 19.30
CA ASP A 474 -11.40 6.96 20.10
C ASP A 474 -11.23 7.65 21.47
N ALA A 475 -10.14 8.43 21.66
CA ALA A 475 -9.96 9.21 22.88
C ALA A 475 -10.63 10.59 22.76
N ASN A 476 -11.54 10.87 23.70
CA ASN A 476 -12.02 12.21 23.95
C ASN A 476 -11.04 12.92 24.87
N PHE A 477 -10.34 13.92 24.35
CA PHE A 477 -9.46 14.77 25.16
C PHE A 477 -10.29 15.84 25.86
N PHE A 478 -10.02 16.05 27.14
CA PHE A 478 -10.64 17.15 27.87
C PHE A 478 -10.12 18.48 27.35
N HIS A 479 -11.05 19.36 27.04
CA HIS A 479 -10.76 20.72 26.59
C HIS A 479 -10.70 21.68 27.78
N ARG A 480 -9.64 22.49 27.85
CA ARG A 480 -9.58 23.71 28.65
C ARG A 480 -9.10 24.86 27.76
N THR A 481 -9.85 25.96 27.77
CA THR A 481 -9.58 27.16 26.95
C THR A 481 -8.34 27.92 27.39
N SER A 482 -7.99 27.87 28.67
CA SER A 482 -6.76 28.49 29.21
C SER A 482 -6.26 27.75 30.45
N PHE A 483 -4.95 27.83 30.67
CA PHE A 483 -4.31 27.41 31.91
C PHE A 483 -3.82 28.67 32.64
N GLN A 484 -4.18 28.83 33.91
CA GLN A 484 -3.78 30.00 34.72
C GLN A 484 -2.32 29.93 35.21
N GLY A 485 -1.57 28.88 34.84
CA GLY A 485 -0.13 28.77 35.11
C GLY A 485 0.25 28.30 36.52
N GLU A 486 -0.72 28.09 37.42
CA GLU A 486 -0.49 27.52 38.75
C GLU A 486 -0.26 25.99 38.66
N ILE A 487 0.93 25.59 38.22
CA ILE A 487 1.33 24.18 38.12
C ILE A 487 1.96 23.75 39.45
N GLU A 488 1.28 22.86 40.18
CA GLU A 488 1.76 22.30 41.45
C GLU A 488 1.91 20.78 41.34
N PHE A 489 3.00 20.25 41.92
CA PHE A 489 3.23 18.81 42.06
C PHE A 489 3.00 18.43 43.53
N ARG A 490 2.03 17.55 43.81
CA ARG A 490 1.73 17.07 45.17
C ARG A 490 1.95 15.57 45.26
N ASN A 491 2.91 15.13 46.08
CA ASN A 491 3.22 13.71 46.33
C ASN A 491 3.40 12.90 45.03
N VAL A 492 4.10 13.46 44.05
CA VAL A 492 4.30 12.82 42.74
C VAL A 492 5.56 11.96 42.80
N SER A 493 5.38 10.65 42.86
CA SER A 493 6.45 9.68 42.69
C SER A 493 6.36 9.04 41.29
N PHE A 494 7.50 8.83 40.64
CA PHE A 494 7.57 8.27 39.28
C PHE A 494 8.71 7.26 39.15
N SER A 495 8.45 6.16 38.45
CA SER A 495 9.44 5.16 38.05
C SER A 495 9.29 4.87 36.55
N TYR A 496 10.41 4.71 35.86
CA TYR A 496 10.38 4.28 34.47
C TYR A 496 9.86 2.84 34.34
N PRO A 497 9.28 2.47 33.18
CA PRO A 497 8.91 1.08 32.89
C PRO A 497 10.11 0.15 33.13
N ASP A 498 9.85 -1.01 33.73
CA ASP A 498 10.85 -2.04 34.07
C ASP A 498 11.97 -1.62 35.04
N ASN A 499 11.88 -0.42 35.65
CA ASN A 499 12.80 0.02 36.69
C ASN A 499 12.07 0.19 38.04
N PRO A 500 12.33 -0.66 39.05
CA PRO A 500 11.69 -0.56 40.36
C PRO A 500 12.20 0.64 41.18
N GLN A 501 13.28 1.31 40.76
CA GLN A 501 13.76 2.52 41.43
C GLN A 501 12.94 3.75 41.00
N LEU A 502 12.50 4.51 42.01
CA LEU A 502 11.86 5.79 41.81
C LEU A 502 12.86 6.81 41.25
N ALA A 503 12.55 7.35 40.08
CA ALA A 503 13.27 8.47 39.47
C ALA A 503 12.84 9.82 40.07
N LEU A 504 11.60 9.91 40.55
CA LEU A 504 11.08 11.03 41.34
C LEU A 504 10.39 10.47 42.58
N ARG A 505 10.59 11.14 43.73
CA ARG A 505 9.95 10.79 45.00
C ARG A 505 8.95 11.84 45.40
#